data_AF-A0A1A8QWV8-F1
#
_entry.id   AF-A0A1A8QWV8-F1
#
_cell.length_a   1.000
_cell.length_b   1.000
_cell.length_c   1.000
_cell.angle_alpha   90.00
_cell.angle_beta   90.00
_cell.angle_gamma   90.00
#
_symmetry.space_group_name_H-M   'P 1'
#
loop_
_entity.id
_entity.type
_entity.pdbx_description
1 polymer ?
#
loop_
_entity_poly.entity_id
_entity_poly.type
_entity_poly.pdbx_seq_one_letter_code
_entity_poly.pdbx_strand_id
1 'polypeptide(L)'
;GILLVWRPVQSTDPVTYCVQSCTEGGEWTVLSDELAESCYVVKNAAKGATYVFRVGCVAKNGAGPFSEPSAPIVMATHPEELR
;
A
#
# COMPACT_ATOMS: atom_id res chain seq x y z
N GLY A 1 1.41 -3.53 -12.33
CA GLY A 1 1.25 -3.50 -10.87
C GLY A 1 1.40 -2.07 -10.37
N ILE A 2 1.09 -1.82 -9.11
CA ILE A 2 1.25 -0.50 -8.46
C ILE A 2 2.50 -0.54 -7.60
N LEU A 3 3.42 0.41 -7.80
CA LEU A 3 4.56 0.62 -6.90
C LEU A 3 4.17 1.64 -5.83
N LEU A 4 4.23 1.21 -4.57
CA LEU A 4 4.10 2.07 -3.41
C LEU A 4 5.50 2.37 -2.87
N VAL A 5 5.74 3.64 -2.60
CA VAL A 5 6.94 4.14 -1.93
C VAL A 5 6.51 5.12 -0.86
N TRP A 6 7.15 5.06 0.30
CA TRP A 6 6.89 5.99 1.40
C TRP A 6 8.19 6.42 2.06
N ARG A 7 8.12 7.46 2.90
CA ARG A 7 9.26 7.88 3.70
C ARG A 7 9.46 6.87 4.84
N PRO A 8 10.67 6.30 5.00
CA PRO A 8 10.96 5.45 6.15
C PRO A 8 10.78 6.21 7.47
N VAL A 9 10.33 5.51 8.50
CA VAL A 9 10.34 6.04 9.87
C VAL A 9 11.77 6.05 10.38
N GLN A 10 12.20 7.20 10.92
CA GLN A 10 13.49 7.30 11.60
C GLN A 10 13.36 6.68 12.99
N SER A 11 13.97 5.53 13.19
CA SER A 11 13.96 4.78 14.44
C SER A 11 15.36 4.24 14.72
N THR A 12 15.72 4.15 16.00
CA THR A 12 16.96 3.50 16.45
C THR A 12 16.86 1.98 16.37
N ASP A 13 15.66 1.45 16.59
CA ASP A 13 15.36 0.02 16.46
C ASP A 13 14.81 -0.29 15.07
N PRO A 14 15.04 -1.52 14.54
CA PRO A 14 14.39 -1.98 13.32
C PRO A 14 12.87 -1.87 13.39
N VAL A 15 12.27 -1.45 12.30
CA VAL A 15 10.82 -1.38 12.14
C VAL A 15 10.39 -2.14 10.89
N THR A 16 9.17 -2.66 10.92
CA THR A 16 8.51 -3.24 9.76
C THR A 16 7.26 -2.41 9.41
N TYR A 17 6.69 -2.65 8.24
CA TYR A 17 5.53 -1.91 7.74
C TYR A 17 4.38 -2.86 7.39
N CYS A 18 3.18 -2.44 7.77
CA CYS A 18 1.93 -3.01 7.30
C CYS A 18 1.35 -2.12 6.20
N VAL A 19 1.09 -2.68 5.03
CA VAL A 19 0.48 -2.00 3.89
C VAL A 19 -0.94 -2.52 3.72
N GLN A 20 -1.89 -1.59 3.66
CA GLN A 20 -3.28 -1.89 3.38
C GLN A 20 -3.78 -1.17 2.13
N SER A 21 -4.77 -1.75 1.48
CA SER A 21 -5.49 -1.13 0.37
C SER A 21 -7.00 -1.16 0.60
N CYS A 22 -7.68 -0.18 0.01
CA CYS A 22 -9.13 -0.14 -0.10
C CYS A 22 -9.52 0.17 -1.55
N THR A 23 -10.59 -0.46 -2.04
CA THR A 23 -11.20 -0.17 -3.34
C THR A 23 -12.61 0.39 -3.12
N GLU A 24 -12.95 1.46 -3.84
CA GLU A 24 -14.34 1.97 -3.96
C GLU A 24 -15.06 2.21 -2.62
N GLY A 25 -14.34 2.64 -1.58
CA GLY A 25 -14.92 2.89 -0.25
C GLY A 25 -15.30 1.63 0.53
N GLY A 26 -14.83 0.46 0.10
CA GLY A 26 -14.97 -0.80 0.82
C GLY A 26 -14.04 -0.91 2.04
N GLU A 27 -13.91 -2.13 2.56
CA GLU A 27 -13.07 -2.42 3.72
C GLU A 27 -11.58 -2.38 3.41
N TRP A 28 -10.78 -2.02 4.42
CA TRP A 28 -9.33 -2.07 4.32
C TRP A 28 -8.83 -3.52 4.36
N THR A 29 -8.05 -3.90 3.35
CA THR A 29 -7.45 -5.23 3.23
C THR A 29 -5.94 -5.15 3.44
N VAL A 30 -5.38 -6.06 4.24
CA VAL A 30 -3.93 -6.21 4.42
C VAL A 30 -3.31 -6.81 3.17
N LEU A 31 -2.37 -6.10 2.57
CA LEU A 31 -1.57 -6.58 1.43
C LEU A 31 -0.26 -7.20 1.89
N SER A 32 0.30 -6.68 2.99
CA SER A 32 1.48 -7.21 3.68
C SER A 32 1.55 -6.59 5.08
N ASP A 33 2.05 -7.32 6.06
CA ASP A 33 2.07 -6.93 7.48
C ASP A 33 3.46 -6.87 8.11
N GLU A 34 4.51 -7.31 7.40
CA GLU A 34 5.88 -7.36 7.92
C GLU A 34 6.93 -6.98 6.85
N LEU A 35 6.77 -5.81 6.24
CA LEU A 35 7.73 -5.31 5.25
C LEU A 35 8.90 -4.58 5.92
N ALA A 36 10.14 -5.02 5.68
CA ALA A 36 11.33 -4.28 6.13
C ALA A 36 11.63 -3.05 5.24
N GLU A 37 11.32 -3.15 3.95
CA GLU A 37 11.58 -2.11 2.97
C GLU A 37 10.51 -1.02 2.99
N SER A 38 10.88 0.20 2.61
CA SER A 38 9.92 1.33 2.48
C SER A 38 9.27 1.41 1.09
N CYS A 39 9.12 0.24 0.44
CA CYS A 39 8.43 0.10 -0.83
C CYS A 39 7.70 -1.24 -0.94
N TYR A 40 6.66 -1.29 -1.76
CA TYR A 40 5.88 -2.49 -2.01
C TYR A 40 5.28 -2.50 -3.42
N VAL A 41 5.26 -3.65 -4.08
CA VAL A 41 4.67 -3.80 -5.41
C VAL A 41 3.41 -4.64 -5.35
N VAL A 42 2.27 -4.02 -5.66
CA VAL A 42 0.99 -4.71 -5.82
C VAL A 42 0.94 -5.35 -7.21
N LYS A 43 1.14 -6.66 -7.29
CA LYS A 43 1.24 -7.39 -8.57
C LYS A 43 -0.12 -7.67 -9.22
N ASN A 44 -1.10 -8.09 -8.43
CA ASN A 44 -2.40 -8.59 -8.92
C ASN A 44 -3.54 -7.59 -8.69
N ALA A 45 -3.28 -6.30 -8.87
CA ALA A 45 -4.34 -5.30 -8.76
C ALA A 45 -5.29 -5.40 -9.97
N ALA A 46 -6.59 -5.39 -9.69
CA ALA A 46 -7.64 -5.52 -10.69
C ALA A 46 -7.61 -4.30 -11.62
N LYS A 47 -7.54 -4.54 -12.94
CA LYS A 47 -7.58 -3.48 -13.96
C LYS A 47 -8.93 -2.76 -13.90
N GLY A 48 -8.92 -1.44 -14.06
CA GLY A 48 -10.09 -0.57 -13.99
C GLY A 48 -10.52 -0.18 -12.57
N ALA A 49 -10.06 -0.90 -11.54
CA ALA A 49 -10.40 -0.57 -10.16
C ALA A 49 -9.59 0.63 -9.65
N THR A 50 -10.23 1.41 -8.77
CA THR A 50 -9.60 2.52 -8.05
C THR A 50 -9.13 2.04 -6.69
N TYR A 51 -7.85 2.27 -6.39
CA TYR A 51 -7.23 1.90 -5.12
C TYR A 51 -6.78 3.13 -4.34
N VAL A 52 -6.94 3.08 -3.02
CA VAL A 52 -6.21 3.92 -2.07
C VAL A 52 -5.40 3.04 -1.13
N PHE A 53 -4.28 3.55 -0.64
CA PHE A 53 -3.33 2.80 0.19
C PHE A 53 -3.02 3.55 1.47
N ARG A 54 -2.73 2.80 2.54
CA ARG A 54 -2.18 3.36 3.78
C ARG A 54 -1.10 2.45 4.33
N VAL A 55 -0.17 3.04 5.08
CA VAL A 55 0.99 2.32 5.65
C VAL A 55 1.04 2.55 7.15
N GLY A 56 1.17 1.47 7.91
CA GLY A 56 1.38 1.49 9.36
C GLY A 56 2.80 1.05 9.69
N CYS A 57 3.46 1.74 10.61
CA CYS A 57 4.75 1.33 11.15
C CYS A 57 4.55 0.34 12.30
N VAL A 58 5.29 -0.76 12.31
CA VAL A 58 5.30 -1.76 13.38
C VAL A 58 6.71 -1.77 13.98
N ALA A 59 6.82 -1.31 15.22
CA ALA A 59 8.05 -1.29 15.97
C ALA A 59 7.99 -2.31 17.12
N LYS A 60 9.11 -2.52 17.82
CA LYS A 60 9.20 -3.46 18.95
C LYS A 60 8.16 -3.19 20.06
N ASN A 61 7.76 -1.94 20.25
CA ASN A 61 6.77 -1.53 21.24
C ASN A 61 5.32 -1.64 20.73
N GLY A 62 5.10 -2.06 19.48
CA GLY A 62 3.78 -2.29 18.89
C GLY A 62 3.58 -1.58 17.55
N ALA A 63 2.36 -1.71 17.03
CA ALA A 63 1.92 -1.03 15.82
C ALA A 63 1.54 0.43 16.12
N GLY A 64 2.11 1.35 15.35
CA GLY A 64 1.69 2.75 15.30
C GLY A 64 0.40 2.94 14.47
N PRO A 65 -0.12 4.17 14.42
CA PRO A 65 -1.25 4.48 13.55
C PRO A 65 -0.88 4.29 12.07
N PHE A 66 -1.88 4.00 11.25
CA PHE A 66 -1.73 4.09 9.80
C PHE A 66 -1.57 5.55 9.38
N SER A 67 -0.86 5.75 8.26
CA SER A 67 -0.81 7.02 7.56
C SER A 67 -2.20 7.46 7.09
N GLU A 68 -2.31 8.73 6.72
CA GLU A 68 -3.40 9.17 5.86
C GLU A 68 -3.43 8.33 4.57
N PRO A 69 -4.62 8.07 4.00
CA PRO A 69 -4.74 7.40 2.71
C PRO A 69 -3.98 8.14 1.60
N SER A 70 -3.39 7.39 0.68
CA SER A 70 -2.81 7.93 -0.55
C SER A 70 -3.89 8.61 -1.39
N ALA A 71 -3.45 9.42 -2.37
CA ALA A 71 -4.33 9.78 -3.48
C ALA A 71 -4.86 8.51 -4.18
N PRO A 72 -6.10 8.53 -4.69
CA PRO A 72 -6.66 7.41 -5.43
C PRO A 72 -5.89 7.18 -6.73
N ILE A 73 -5.62 5.92 -7.04
CA ILE A 73 -4.99 5.50 -8.30
C ILE A 73 -5.87 4.49 -9.01
N VAL A 74 -6.11 4.73 -10.30
CA VAL A 74 -6.84 3.80 -11.17
C VAL A 74 -5.84 2.85 -11.81
N MET A 75 -6.09 1.55 -11.66
CA MET A 75 -5.32 0.55 -12.38
C MET A 75 -5.64 0.60 -13.86
N ALA A 76 -4.64 0.94 -14.69
CA ALA A 76 -4.83 0.99 -16.13
C ALA A 76 -5.33 -0.36 -16.66
N THR A 77 -6.46 -0.32 -17.37
CA THR A 77 -6.78 -1.30 -18.40
C THR A 77 -5.84 -0.99 -19.57
N HIS A 78 -5.13 -1.98 -20.11
CA HIS A 78 -4.29 -1.73 -21.30
C HIS A 78 -5.18 -1.16 -22.42
N PRO A 79 -4.81 -0.06 -23.10
CA PRO A 79 -5.53 0.43 -24.27
C PRO A 79 -5.39 -0.45 -25.54
N GLU A 80 -4.62 -1.55 -25.49
CA GLU A 80 -4.21 -2.32 -26.67
C GLU A 80 -5.27 -3.32 -27.20
N GLU A 81 -6.46 -3.43 -26.62
CA GLU A 81 -7.58 -4.26 -27.16
C GLU A 81 -8.60 -3.46 -28.01
N LEU A 82 -8.21 -2.29 -28.52
CA LEU A 82 -9.01 -1.51 -29.48
C LEU A 82 -8.43 -1.55 -30.91
N ARG A 83 -7.74 -2.63 -31.29
CA ARG A 83 -7.22 -2.80 -32.66
C ARG A 83 -7.83 -3.99 -33.37
#